data_AF-A0A842W4J0-F1
#
_entry.id   AF-A0A842W4J0-F1
#
_cell.length_a   1.000
_cell.length_b   1.000
_cell.length_c   1.000
_cell.angle_alpha   90.00
_cell.angle_beta   90.00
_cell.angle_gamma   90.00
#
_symmetry.space_group_name_H-M   'P 1'
#
loop_
_entity.id
_entity.type
_entity.pdbx_description
1 polymer ?
#
loop_
_entity_poly.entity_id
_entity_poly.type
_entity_poly.pdbx_seq_one_letter_code
_entity_poly.pdbx_strand_id
1 'polypeptide(L)'
;MADKCILCNTVEGKTKLEKVYDDGKVTAVVHPRGAAVGHVFVFPNKHYQIFEQIPDYEAGHLFDVVNKISIAVFEALGVQGTNIILQNGVAAGQEIPHVCVHIIPIKEGDGIDFQWEPKRITEEQLSTVEEKLKKAASDIGEFEKEKKKKEVKVKKKEKKKIDAEKEKENYMIKQLERIP
;
A
#
# COMPACT_ATOMS: atom_id res chain seq x y z
N MET A 1 16.40 -1.12 15.06
CA MET A 1 15.49 -2.28 14.82
C MET A 1 15.07 -2.39 13.36
N ALA A 2 15.07 -1.30 12.57
CA ALA A 2 14.89 -1.34 11.11
C ALA A 2 15.90 -2.26 10.39
N ASP A 3 17.15 -2.35 10.86
CA ASP A 3 18.21 -3.17 10.24
C ASP A 3 17.90 -4.68 10.19
N LYS A 4 16.96 -5.16 11.01
CA LYS A 4 16.51 -6.56 11.02
C LYS A 4 15.14 -6.76 10.34
N CYS A 5 14.50 -5.68 9.88
CA CYS A 5 13.18 -5.75 9.27
C CYS A 5 13.29 -6.26 7.82
N ILE A 6 12.57 -7.34 7.49
CA ILE A 6 12.56 -7.91 6.14
C ILE A 6 11.98 -6.96 5.09
N LEU A 7 10.99 -6.12 5.46
CA LEU A 7 10.40 -5.14 4.54
C LEU A 7 11.36 -3.98 4.27
N CYS A 8 12.05 -3.45 5.29
CA CYS A 8 13.13 -2.46 5.08
C CYS A 8 14.24 -3.03 4.18
N ASN A 9 14.67 -4.26 4.43
CA ASN A 9 15.65 -4.93 3.58
C ASN A 9 15.14 -5.09 2.13
N THR A 10 13.84 -5.26 1.93
CA THR A 10 13.23 -5.33 0.59
C THR A 10 13.23 -3.98 -0.10
N VAL A 11 12.95 -2.88 0.61
CA VAL A 11 13.09 -1.51 0.07
C VAL A 11 14.53 -1.27 -0.40
N GLU A 12 15.50 -1.69 0.41
CA GLU A 12 16.94 -1.51 0.16
C GLU A 12 17.52 -2.49 -0.90
N GLY A 13 16.71 -3.40 -1.44
CA GLY A 13 17.16 -4.39 -2.42
C GLY A 13 18.09 -5.47 -1.84
N LYS A 14 18.03 -5.69 -0.52
CA LYS A 14 18.79 -6.73 0.19
C LYS A 14 18.08 -8.07 0.23
N THR A 15 16.86 -8.17 -0.30
CA THR A 15 16.10 -9.43 -0.43
C THR A 15 15.98 -9.84 -1.89
N LYS A 16 15.56 -11.09 -2.14
CA LYS A 16 15.27 -11.60 -3.49
C LYS A 16 13.83 -11.30 -3.96
N LEU A 17 13.10 -10.48 -3.21
CA LEU A 17 11.71 -10.15 -3.54
C LEU A 17 11.71 -9.06 -4.61
N GLU A 18 11.14 -9.39 -5.77
CA GLU A 18 10.95 -8.42 -6.84
C GLU A 18 9.81 -7.47 -6.48
N LYS A 19 10.03 -6.18 -6.74
CA LYS A 19 9.04 -5.13 -6.54
C LYS A 19 8.10 -5.09 -7.73
N VAL A 20 6.79 -5.23 -7.47
CA VAL A 20 5.76 -5.02 -8.51
C VAL A 20 5.40 -3.54 -8.63
N TYR A 21 5.66 -2.76 -7.59
CA TYR A 21 5.50 -1.30 -7.57
C TYR A 21 6.46 -0.68 -6.54
N ASP A 22 7.01 0.48 -6.87
CA ASP A 22 7.77 1.34 -5.94
C ASP A 22 7.76 2.77 -6.48
N ASP A 23 7.29 3.73 -5.68
CA ASP A 23 7.32 5.16 -6.01
C ASP A 23 8.26 5.97 -5.10
N GLY A 24 9.10 5.28 -4.33
CA GLY A 24 10.00 5.87 -3.34
C GLY A 24 9.34 6.16 -1.99
N LYS A 25 8.00 6.12 -1.88
CA LYS A 25 7.26 6.25 -0.63
C LYS A 25 6.61 4.93 -0.20
N VAL A 26 6.09 4.16 -1.14
CA VAL A 26 5.38 2.89 -0.92
C VAL A 26 5.93 1.85 -1.89
N THR A 27 6.12 0.64 -1.39
CA THR A 27 6.52 -0.53 -2.17
C THR A 27 5.41 -1.57 -2.14
N ALA A 28 5.21 -2.27 -3.25
CA ALA A 28 4.43 -3.50 -3.30
C ALA A 28 5.25 -4.69 -3.79
N VAL A 29 5.08 -5.86 -3.16
CA VAL A 29 5.73 -7.12 -3.53
C VAL A 29 4.77 -8.30 -3.45
N VAL A 30 4.97 -9.29 -4.30
CA VAL A 30 4.24 -10.56 -4.19
C VAL A 30 4.76 -11.34 -2.98
N HIS A 31 3.86 -11.80 -2.12
CA HIS A 31 4.21 -12.57 -0.94
C HIS A 31 4.52 -14.03 -1.34
N PRO A 32 5.76 -14.53 -1.11
CA PRO A 32 6.14 -15.89 -1.53
C PRO A 32 5.49 -17.02 -0.73
N ARG A 33 4.87 -16.70 0.42
CA ARG A 33 4.22 -17.65 1.34
C ARG A 33 2.87 -17.09 1.82
N GLY A 34 2.17 -16.39 0.93
CA GLY A 34 0.89 -15.77 1.25
C GLY A 34 -0.26 -16.77 1.29
N ALA A 35 -1.39 -16.33 1.86
CA ALA A 35 -2.63 -17.10 1.97
C ALA A 35 -3.23 -17.54 0.62
N ALA A 36 -2.90 -16.85 -0.47
CA ALA A 36 -3.41 -17.12 -1.81
C ALA A 36 -2.30 -16.94 -2.86
N VAL A 37 -2.44 -17.60 -4.00
CA VAL A 37 -1.59 -17.33 -5.18
C VAL A 37 -1.85 -15.90 -5.65
N GLY A 38 -0.80 -15.07 -5.66
CA GLY A 38 -0.91 -13.65 -5.99
C GLY A 38 -1.24 -12.74 -4.80
N HIS A 39 -1.10 -13.23 -3.57
CA HIS A 39 -1.11 -12.38 -2.37
C HIS A 39 -0.03 -11.30 -2.50
N VAL A 40 -0.40 -10.03 -2.35
CA VAL A 40 0.51 -8.89 -2.41
C VAL A 40 0.61 -8.19 -1.06
N PHE A 41 1.83 -7.80 -0.69
CA PHE A 41 2.11 -6.88 0.38
C PHE A 41 2.28 -5.48 -0.17
N VAL A 42 1.61 -4.50 0.41
CA VAL A 42 1.80 -3.06 0.14
C VAL A 42 2.17 -2.37 1.43
N PHE A 43 3.30 -1.67 1.46
CA PHE A 43 3.84 -1.10 2.70
C PHE A 43 4.61 0.21 2.45
N PRO A 44 4.61 1.14 3.43
CA PRO A 44 5.44 2.34 3.33
C PRO A 44 6.92 1.96 3.35
N ASN A 45 7.73 2.66 2.56
CA ASN A 45 9.18 2.47 2.52
C ASN A 45 9.83 2.88 3.85
N LYS A 46 9.24 3.87 4.53
CA LYS A 46 9.65 4.25 5.89
C LYS A 46 9.12 3.21 6.89
N HIS A 47 9.97 2.91 7.88
CA HIS A 47 9.65 1.95 8.91
C HIS A 47 8.70 2.54 9.96
N TYR A 48 7.49 1.98 10.00
CA TYR A 48 6.50 2.19 11.06
C TYR A 48 6.07 0.82 11.56
N GLN A 49 6.01 0.61 12.87
CA GLN A 49 5.71 -0.71 13.41
C GLN A 49 4.22 -1.04 13.31
N ILE A 50 3.35 -0.05 13.53
CA ILE A 50 1.88 -0.18 13.49
C ILE A 50 1.31 1.04 12.76
N PHE A 51 0.09 0.90 12.23
CA PHE A 51 -0.51 1.90 11.35
C PHE A 51 -0.70 3.25 12.03
N GLU A 52 -0.98 3.25 13.33
CA GLU A 52 -1.17 4.46 14.15
C GLU A 52 0.10 5.32 14.28
N GLN A 53 1.26 4.83 13.82
CA GLN A 53 2.51 5.60 13.78
C GLN A 53 2.70 6.37 12.45
N ILE A 54 1.86 6.10 11.45
CA ILE A 54 1.98 6.71 10.12
C ILE A 54 1.37 8.12 10.14
N PRO A 55 2.07 9.14 9.60
CA PRO A 55 1.49 10.46 9.35
C PRO A 55 0.30 10.39 8.38
N ASP A 56 -0.75 11.19 8.61
CA ASP A 56 -2.02 11.09 7.86
C ASP A 56 -1.85 11.16 6.33
N TYR A 57 -0.96 12.04 5.85
CA TYR A 57 -0.69 12.17 4.41
C TYR A 57 0.04 10.95 3.82
N GLU A 58 0.88 10.26 4.60
CA GLU A 58 1.51 9.01 4.17
C GLU A 58 0.51 7.85 4.22
N ALA A 59 -0.38 7.83 5.21
CA ALA A 59 -1.46 6.84 5.30
C ALA A 59 -2.44 6.97 4.13
N GLY A 60 -2.81 8.20 3.76
CA GLY A 60 -3.63 8.46 2.57
C GLY A 60 -2.95 7.94 1.29
N HIS A 61 -1.68 8.30 1.08
CA HIS A 61 -0.91 7.83 -0.07
C HIS A 61 -0.74 6.30 -0.11
N LEU A 62 -0.53 5.67 1.05
CA LEU A 62 -0.50 4.21 1.16
C LEU A 62 -1.80 3.58 0.64
N PHE A 63 -2.96 4.10 1.05
CA PHE A 63 -4.24 3.54 0.61
C PHE A 63 -4.60 3.88 -0.85
N ASP A 64 -4.13 5.00 -1.39
CA ASP A 64 -4.20 5.27 -2.83
C ASP A 64 -3.48 4.18 -3.62
N VAL A 65 -2.28 3.79 -3.18
CA VAL A 65 -1.51 2.70 -3.80
C VAL A 65 -2.19 1.35 -3.58
N VAL A 66 -2.67 1.04 -2.38
CA VAL A 66 -3.41 -0.20 -2.09
C VAL A 66 -4.59 -0.36 -3.03
N ASN A 67 -5.37 0.69 -3.25
CA ASN A 67 -6.50 0.67 -4.18
C ASN A 67 -6.06 0.32 -5.61
N LYS A 68 -4.99 0.97 -6.11
CA LYS A 68 -4.47 0.70 -7.47
C LYS A 68 -3.91 -0.71 -7.62
N ILE A 69 -3.18 -1.20 -6.62
CA ILE A 69 -2.64 -2.56 -6.63
C ILE A 69 -3.77 -3.59 -6.52
N SER A 70 -4.81 -3.33 -5.72
CA SER A 70 -5.96 -4.23 -5.60
C SER A 70 -6.69 -4.39 -6.93
N ILE A 71 -6.90 -3.30 -7.68
CA ILE A 71 -7.46 -3.34 -9.04
C ILE A 71 -6.57 -4.18 -9.96
N ALA A 72 -5.25 -3.93 -9.95
CA ALA A 72 -4.32 -4.69 -10.79
C ALA A 72 -4.30 -6.19 -10.44
N VAL A 73 -4.35 -6.56 -9.16
CA VAL A 73 -4.46 -7.95 -8.69
C VAL A 73 -5.77 -8.57 -9.17
N PHE A 74 -6.88 -7.85 -9.04
CA PHE A 74 -8.21 -8.32 -9.46
C PHE A 74 -8.23 -8.65 -10.96
N GLU A 75 -7.79 -7.70 -11.78
CA GLU A 75 -7.80 -7.81 -13.25
C GLU A 75 -6.78 -8.83 -13.77
N ALA A 76 -5.54 -8.79 -13.29
CA ALA A 76 -4.46 -9.63 -13.80
C ALA A 76 -4.63 -11.11 -13.45
N LEU A 77 -5.29 -11.42 -12.33
CA LEU A 77 -5.47 -12.80 -11.85
C LEU A 77 -6.84 -13.38 -12.15
N GLY A 78 -7.77 -12.58 -12.68
CA GLY A 78 -9.14 -12.99 -13.00
C GLY A 78 -9.88 -13.55 -11.79
N VAL A 79 -9.74 -12.89 -10.64
CA VAL A 79 -10.33 -13.31 -9.36
C VAL A 79 -11.71 -12.66 -9.17
N GLN A 80 -12.55 -13.24 -8.30
CA GLN A 80 -13.90 -12.74 -8.04
C GLN A 80 -13.94 -11.75 -6.87
N GLY A 81 -12.86 -11.63 -6.11
CA GLY A 81 -12.75 -10.66 -5.03
C GLY A 81 -11.32 -10.49 -4.53
N THR A 82 -11.16 -9.52 -3.63
CA THR A 82 -9.91 -9.26 -2.91
C THR A 82 -10.21 -8.90 -1.46
N ASN A 83 -9.51 -9.53 -0.51
CA ASN A 83 -9.50 -9.08 0.88
C ASN A 83 -8.35 -8.11 1.09
N ILE A 84 -8.64 -6.94 1.67
CA ILE A 84 -7.64 -5.95 2.08
C ILE A 84 -7.55 -5.99 3.60
N ILE A 85 -6.39 -6.36 4.14
CA ILE A 85 -6.21 -6.61 5.57
C ILE A 85 -5.00 -5.85 6.08
N LEU A 86 -5.18 -5.17 7.20
CA LEU A 86 -4.12 -4.55 7.97
C LEU A 86 -4.26 -5.02 9.42
N GLN A 87 -3.16 -5.48 10.01
CA GLN A 87 -3.12 -6.00 11.37
C GLN A 87 -2.16 -5.18 12.22
N ASN A 88 -2.65 -4.57 13.30
CA ASN A 88 -1.83 -3.83 14.27
C ASN A 88 -1.61 -4.66 15.53
N GLY A 89 -0.37 -5.09 15.74
CA GLY A 89 0.07 -5.86 16.90
C GLY A 89 -0.09 -7.37 16.74
N VAL A 90 0.71 -8.11 17.53
CA VAL A 90 0.79 -9.57 17.49
C VAL A 90 -0.56 -10.23 17.76
N ALA A 91 -1.36 -9.68 18.68
CA ALA A 91 -2.69 -10.18 19.00
C ALA A 91 -3.69 -10.07 17.83
N ALA A 92 -3.47 -9.13 16.90
CA ALA A 92 -4.26 -8.99 15.68
C ALA A 92 -3.74 -9.88 14.54
N GLY A 93 -2.65 -10.63 14.75
CA GLY A 93 -2.00 -11.49 13.76
C GLY A 93 -0.85 -10.83 13.00
N GLN A 94 -0.34 -9.67 13.45
CA GLN A 94 0.82 -9.04 12.82
C GLN A 94 2.10 -9.89 13.04
N GLU A 95 2.70 -10.38 11.96
CA GLU A 95 3.92 -11.19 12.01
C GLU A 95 5.21 -10.37 11.89
N ILE A 96 5.16 -9.29 11.11
CA ILE A 96 6.32 -8.42 10.84
C ILE A 96 6.05 -7.08 11.52
N PRO A 97 6.95 -6.56 12.38
CA PRO A 97 6.80 -5.27 13.04
C PRO A 97 7.11 -4.11 12.07
N HIS A 98 6.42 -4.09 10.94
CA HIS A 98 6.41 -3.05 9.91
C HIS A 98 5.02 -3.04 9.29
N VAL A 99 4.40 -1.87 9.14
CA VAL A 99 3.05 -1.73 8.60
C VAL A 99 2.96 -2.36 7.22
N CYS A 100 2.07 -3.33 7.05
CA CYS A 100 1.89 -4.02 5.80
C CYS A 100 0.40 -4.22 5.56
N VAL A 101 -0.07 -3.78 4.40
CA VAL A 101 -1.41 -4.06 3.91
C VAL A 101 -1.33 -5.28 3.02
N HIS A 102 -2.11 -6.29 3.39
CA HIS A 102 -2.27 -7.52 2.64
C HIS A 102 -3.39 -7.32 1.62
N ILE A 103 -3.12 -7.66 0.36
CA ILE A 103 -4.13 -7.79 -0.68
C ILE A 103 -4.16 -9.27 -1.06
N ILE A 104 -5.24 -9.95 -0.68
CA ILE A 104 -5.41 -11.39 -0.87
C ILE A 104 -6.45 -11.61 -1.96
N PRO A 105 -6.06 -12.10 -3.15
CA PRO A 105 -7.03 -12.47 -4.18
C PRO A 105 -7.89 -13.65 -3.71
N ILE A 106 -9.19 -13.57 -3.98
CA ILE A 106 -10.17 -14.61 -3.62
C ILE A 106 -10.78 -15.17 -4.89
N LYS A 107 -10.64 -16.49 -5.06
CA LYS A 107 -11.31 -17.25 -6.12
C LYS A 107 -12.42 -18.10 -5.53
N GLU A 108 -13.55 -18.16 -6.23
CA GLU A 108 -14.61 -19.07 -5.82
C GLU A 108 -14.09 -20.52 -5.79
N GLY A 109 -14.27 -21.18 -4.65
CA GLY A 109 -13.83 -22.56 -4.44
C GLY A 109 -12.35 -22.77 -4.12
N ASP A 110 -11.57 -21.71 -3.83
CA ASP A 110 -10.16 -21.83 -3.42
C ASP A 110 -9.95 -22.26 -1.96
N GLY A 111 -11.04 -22.36 -1.18
CA GLY A 111 -11.03 -22.80 0.21
C GLY A 111 -10.50 -21.75 1.19
N ILE A 112 -10.31 -20.50 0.75
CA ILE A 112 -9.94 -19.39 1.63
C ILE A 112 -11.20 -18.90 2.36
N ASP A 113 -11.24 -19.16 3.66
CA ASP A 113 -12.35 -18.75 4.51
C ASP A 113 -11.95 -17.56 5.40
N PHE A 114 -12.72 -16.48 5.31
CA PHE A 114 -12.51 -15.22 6.03
C PHE A 114 -13.78 -14.82 6.80
N GLN A 115 -14.37 -15.78 7.51
CA GLN A 115 -15.59 -15.58 8.29
C GLN A 115 -15.26 -15.42 9.78
N TRP A 116 -15.95 -14.48 10.43
CA TRP A 116 -15.94 -14.33 11.88
C TRP A 116 -17.32 -14.64 12.42
N GLU A 117 -17.40 -15.33 13.55
CA GLU A 117 -18.67 -15.54 14.25
C GLU A 117 -19.18 -14.21 14.85
N PRO A 118 -20.35 -13.71 14.41
CA PRO A 118 -20.88 -12.47 14.96
C PRO A 118 -21.24 -12.62 16.43
N LYS A 119 -20.64 -11.81 17.30
CA LYS A 119 -20.98 -11.78 18.74
C LYS A 119 -22.11 -10.79 18.98
N ARG A 120 -23.16 -11.22 19.68
CA ARG A 120 -24.20 -10.32 20.20
C ARG A 120 -23.70 -9.64 21.46
N ILE A 121 -23.94 -8.33 21.57
CA ILE A 121 -23.66 -7.53 22.77
C ILE A 121 -24.98 -7.05 23.38
N THR A 122 -25.01 -6.80 24.69
CA THR A 122 -26.18 -6.26 25.37
C THR A 122 -26.34 -4.76 25.09
N GLU A 123 -27.55 -4.22 25.27
CA GLU A 123 -27.80 -2.77 25.14
C GLU A 123 -26.94 -1.94 26.11
N GLU A 124 -26.73 -2.44 27.33
CA GLU A 124 -25.85 -1.82 28.32
C GLU A 124 -24.39 -1.78 27.87
N GLN A 125 -23.87 -2.87 27.30
CA GLN A 125 -22.53 -2.92 26.74
C GLN A 125 -22.38 -1.96 25.57
N LEU A 126 -23.37 -1.93 24.66
CA LEU A 126 -23.38 -1.04 23.50
C LEU A 126 -23.30 0.42 23.95
N SER A 127 -24.21 0.85 24.84
CA SER A 127 -24.22 2.22 25.37
C SER A 127 -22.89 2.59 26.02
N THR A 128 -22.36 1.72 26.87
CA THR A 128 -21.07 1.95 27.57
C THR A 128 -19.91 2.09 26.58
N VAL A 129 -19.86 1.26 25.54
CA VAL A 129 -18.81 1.31 24.52
C VAL A 129 -18.93 2.57 23.68
N GLU A 130 -20.15 2.93 23.26
CA GLU A 130 -20.40 4.15 22.48
C GLU A 130 -19.95 5.40 23.22
N GLU A 131 -20.29 5.56 24.50
CA GLU A 131 -19.88 6.72 25.29
C GLU A 131 -18.36 6.83 25.40
N LYS A 132 -17.68 5.72 25.68
CA LYS A 132 -16.21 5.67 25.76
C LYS A 132 -15.56 6.05 24.44
N LEU A 133 -16.07 5.51 23.32
CA LEU A 133 -15.52 5.79 21.99
C LEU A 133 -15.82 7.22 21.54
N LYS A 134 -17.03 7.75 21.78
CA LYS A 134 -17.36 9.16 21.49
C LYS A 134 -16.45 10.12 22.23
N LYS A 135 -16.17 9.84 23.51
CA LYS A 135 -15.24 10.65 24.33
C LYS A 135 -13.79 10.55 23.85
N ALA A 136 -13.35 9.37 23.43
CA ALA A 136 -12.00 9.20 22.90
C ALA A 136 -11.83 9.85 21.51
N ALA A 137 -12.86 9.77 20.66
CA ALA A 137 -12.83 10.28 19.29
C ALA A 137 -13.18 11.78 19.17
N SER A 138 -13.60 12.44 20.26
CA SER A 138 -13.89 13.88 20.21
C SER A 138 -12.66 14.75 19.98
N ASP A 139 -11.46 14.20 20.18
CA ASP A 139 -10.18 14.91 20.07
C ASP A 139 -9.23 14.22 19.06
N ILE A 140 -9.77 13.82 17.90
CA ILE A 140 -8.93 13.27 16.81
C ILE A 140 -8.04 14.32 16.12
N GLY A 141 -8.15 15.60 16.51
CA GLY A 141 -7.32 16.68 16.01
C GLY A 141 -7.56 17.05 14.53
N GLU A 142 -6.63 17.83 13.99
CA GLU A 142 -6.57 18.15 12.56
C GLU A 142 -5.69 17.15 11.81
N PHE A 143 -6.06 16.81 10.58
CA PHE A 143 -5.27 15.90 9.74
C PHE A 143 -3.99 16.57 9.23
N GLU A 144 -2.86 15.88 9.40
CA GLU A 144 -1.57 16.32 8.91
C GLU A 144 -1.55 16.41 7.38
N LYS A 145 -1.10 17.55 6.84
CA LYS A 145 -0.87 17.73 5.40
C LYS A 145 0.62 17.64 5.09
N GLU A 146 0.96 17.00 3.98
CA GLU A 146 2.36 16.97 3.51
C GLU A 146 2.84 18.41 3.27
N LYS A 147 3.89 18.82 3.97
CA LYS A 147 4.52 20.12 3.72
C LYS A 147 5.18 20.07 2.35
N LYS A 148 4.66 20.83 1.38
CA LYS A 148 5.29 20.98 0.06
C LYS A 148 6.75 21.37 0.23
N LYS A 149 7.69 20.50 -0.19
CA LYS A 149 9.10 20.86 -0.28
C LYS A 149 9.19 22.10 -1.18
N LYS A 150 9.79 23.20 -0.68
CA LYS A 150 10.06 24.39 -1.50
C LYS A 150 10.77 23.94 -2.76
N GLU A 151 10.26 24.32 -3.92
CA GLU A 151 10.90 24.07 -5.21
C GLU A 151 12.36 24.54 -5.14
N VAL A 152 13.29 23.59 -5.09
CA VAL A 152 14.69 23.91 -5.33
C VAL A 152 14.74 24.28 -6.81
N LYS A 153 14.94 25.57 -7.10
CA LYS A 153 15.23 26.05 -8.46
C LYS A 153 16.52 25.38 -8.93
N VAL A 154 16.41 24.21 -9.54
CA VAL A 154 17.51 23.59 -10.26
C VAL A 154 17.79 24.51 -11.43
N LYS A 155 18.92 25.21 -11.40
CA LYS A 155 19.45 25.94 -12.57
C LYS A 155 19.49 24.94 -13.72
N LYS A 156 18.65 25.15 -14.74
CA LYS A 156 18.69 24.36 -15.98
C LYS A 156 20.13 24.40 -16.50
N LYS A 157 20.86 23.29 -16.40
CA LYS A 157 22.05 23.09 -17.22
C LYS A 157 21.55 23.02 -18.66
N GLU A 158 22.09 23.90 -19.51
CA GLU A 158 21.82 23.91 -20.95
C GLU A 158 22.04 22.51 -21.52
N LYS A 159 20.98 21.91 -22.06
CA LYS A 159 21.09 20.72 -22.90
C LYS A 159 21.83 21.14 -24.17
N LYS A 160 23.04 20.60 -24.39
CA LYS A 160 23.71 20.65 -25.69
C LYS A 160 22.74 20.11 -26.75
N LYS A 161 22.54 20.90 -27.83
CA LYS A 161 21.81 20.48 -29.03
C LYS A 161 22.47 19.22 -29.58
N ILE A 162 21.70 18.15 -29.73
CA ILE A 162 22.07 16.99 -30.53
C ILE A 162 21.28 17.14 -31.84
N ASP A 163 21.97 17.00 -32.96
CA ASP A 163 21.51 17.36 -34.30
C ASP A 163 20.26 16.60 -34.75
N ALA A 164 19.34 17.35 -35.36
CA ALA A 164 17.97 16.98 -35.71
C ALA A 164 17.83 16.12 -36.99
N GLU A 165 18.80 15.27 -37.31
CA GLU A 165 18.81 14.50 -38.57
C GLU A 165 18.65 12.98 -38.39
N LYS A 166 18.28 12.48 -37.21
CA LYS A 166 18.00 11.04 -36.99
C LYS A 166 16.56 10.69 -36.56
N GLU A 167 15.63 11.65 -36.58
CA GLU A 167 14.22 11.43 -36.18
C GLU A 167 13.24 11.25 -37.37
N LYS A 168 13.67 10.57 -38.45
CA LYS A 168 12.77 10.23 -39.58
C LYS A 168 12.34 8.76 -39.68
N GLU A 169 12.67 7.92 -38.71
CA GLU A 169 12.13 6.55 -38.65
C GLU A 169 11.64 6.21 -37.24
N ASN A 170 10.43 6.65 -36.89
CA ASN A 170 9.46 5.78 -36.23
C ASN A 170 8.04 6.34 -36.28
N TYR A 171 7.49 6.41 -37.49
CA TYR A 171 6.09 6.75 -37.76
C TYR A 171 5.09 5.80 -37.06
N MET A 172 5.54 4.62 -36.58
CA MET A 172 4.72 3.60 -35.93
C MET A 172 4.49 3.79 -34.42
N ILE A 173 5.18 4.73 -33.74
CA ILE A 173 5.01 4.92 -32.28
C ILE A 173 3.84 5.88 -31.95
N LYS A 174 3.34 6.65 -32.93
CA LYS A 174 2.23 7.60 -32.76
C LYS A 174 0.82 7.00 -32.66
N GLN A 175 0.69 5.67 -32.61
CA GLN A 175 -0.62 4.98 -32.57
C GLN A 175 -0.88 4.15 -31.29
N LEU A 176 -0.07 4.32 -30.24
CA LEU A 176 -0.23 3.57 -28.98
C LEU A 176 -0.63 4.46 -27.80
N GLU A 177 -1.40 5.52 -28.06
CA GLU A 177 -2.21 6.16 -27.01
C GLU A 177 -3.42 5.25 -26.73
N ARG A 178 -3.32 4.43 -25.69
CA ARG A 178 -4.48 3.84 -25.01
C ARG A 178 -4.48 4.30 -23.56
N ILE A 179 -5.24 5.35 -23.28
CA ILE A 179 -5.77 5.72 -21.97
C ILE A 179 -7.15 6.34 -22.30
N PRO A 180 -8.25 6.04 -21.58
CA PRO A 180 -8.36 6.14 -20.12
C PRO A 180 -8.01 4.88 -19.32
#